data_AF-A0A239NH13-F1
#
_entry.id   AF-A0A239NH13-F1
#
_cell.length_a   1.000
_cell.length_b   1.000
_cell.length_c   1.000
_cell.angle_alpha   90.00
_cell.angle_beta   90.00
_cell.angle_gamma   90.00
#
_symmetry.space_group_name_H-M   'P 1'
#
loop_
_entity.id
_entity.type
_entity.pdbx_description
1 polymer ?
#
loop_
_entity_poly.entity_id
_entity_poly.type
_entity_poly.pdbx_seq_one_letter_code
_entity_poly.pdbx_strand_id
1 'polypeptide(L)'
;MCRAHHLPSGRGDQQPRIPHDVAHESAYGANHNCFNAQWSPDSRQVAAWDDAGHDDSRPGPCTEPGGSAYEPQLTEAGQRQVGAAYIDAFFRRYLTGDKRFDAMLTGRRHPPAHIAPVDVTADRP
;
A
#
# COMPACT_ATOMS: atom_id res chain seq x y z
N MET A 1 -7.03 6.39 2.08
CA MET A 1 -5.72 5.83 2.50
C MET A 1 -4.78 6.97 2.83
N CYS A 2 -3.58 6.79 3.36
CA CYS A 2 -2.62 7.91 3.45
C CYS A 2 -1.83 7.99 2.15
N ARG A 3 -2.53 8.30 1.06
CA ARG A 3 -1.95 8.25 -0.29
C ARG A 3 -1.11 9.48 -0.57
N ALA A 4 -0.06 9.28 -1.37
CA ALA A 4 0.68 10.36 -2.03
C ALA A 4 -0.24 11.21 -2.91
N HIS A 5 0.20 12.43 -3.26
CA HIS A 5 -0.43 13.27 -4.28
C HIS A 5 -0.80 12.44 -5.52
N HIS A 6 -2.09 12.45 -5.88
CA HIS A 6 -2.53 11.95 -7.18
C HIS A 6 -1.95 12.89 -8.25
N LEU A 7 -1.07 12.38 -9.11
CA LEU A 7 -0.73 13.09 -10.36
C LEU A 7 -2.05 13.37 -11.08
N PRO A 8 -2.33 14.61 -11.54
CA PRO A 8 -3.58 14.92 -12.19
C PRO A 8 -3.73 14.03 -13.42
N SER A 9 -4.75 13.17 -13.41
CA SER A 9 -5.09 12.33 -14.54
C SER A 9 -5.33 13.24 -15.74
N GLY A 10 -4.41 13.18 -16.71
CA GLY A 10 -4.56 13.83 -17.99
C GLY A 10 -5.87 13.37 -18.63
N ARG A 11 -6.60 14.32 -19.20
CA ARG A 11 -7.84 14.08 -19.93
C ARG A 11 -7.52 13.18 -21.13
N GLY A 12 -7.95 11.91 -21.10
CA GLY A 12 -7.94 11.04 -22.29
C GLY A 12 -7.32 9.66 -22.15
N ASP A 13 -6.96 9.19 -20.97
CA ASP A 13 -6.39 7.85 -20.83
C ASP A 13 -7.51 6.80 -20.81
N GLN A 14 -7.75 6.17 -21.96
CA GLN A 14 -8.24 4.80 -21.93
C GLN A 14 -7.22 4.00 -21.14
N GLN A 15 -7.54 3.72 -19.88
CA GLN A 15 -6.77 2.80 -19.03
C GLN A 15 -6.43 1.59 -19.91
N PRO A 16 -5.14 1.32 -20.22
CA PRO A 16 -4.79 0.16 -21.03
C PRO A 16 -5.44 -1.05 -20.35
N ARG A 17 -6.16 -1.87 -21.12
CA ARG A 17 -6.75 -3.11 -20.61
C ARG A 17 -5.59 -3.98 -20.12
N ILE A 18 -5.30 -3.88 -18.84
CA ILE A 18 -4.35 -4.69 -18.12
C ILE A 18 -4.83 -6.14 -18.27
N PRO A 19 -3.94 -7.10 -18.58
CA PRO A 19 -4.32 -8.49 -18.70
C PRO A 19 -5.14 -8.93 -17.48
N HIS A 20 -6.24 -9.61 -17.76
CA HIS A 20 -7.08 -10.29 -16.78
C HIS A 20 -6.17 -11.11 -15.85
N ASP A 21 -6.29 -10.90 -14.53
CA ASP A 21 -5.46 -11.42 -13.42
C ASP A 21 -4.50 -10.41 -12.75
N VAL A 22 -4.78 -9.11 -12.79
CA VAL A 22 -4.11 -8.15 -11.88
C VAL A 22 -4.93 -7.97 -10.60
N ALA A 23 -4.31 -8.32 -9.48
CA ALA A 23 -4.78 -7.95 -8.16
C ALA A 23 -4.20 -6.58 -7.78
N HIS A 24 -5.03 -5.76 -7.17
CA HIS A 24 -4.66 -4.50 -6.55
C HIS A 24 -4.73 -4.67 -5.04
N GLU A 25 -3.61 -4.49 -4.35
CA GLU A 25 -3.54 -4.48 -2.89
C GLU A 25 -3.58 -3.05 -2.34
N SER A 26 -4.48 -2.78 -1.40
CA SER A 26 -4.63 -1.51 -0.71
C SER A 26 -4.40 -1.67 0.79
N ALA A 27 -3.29 -1.14 1.32
CA ALA A 27 -3.01 -1.06 2.76
C ALA A 27 -3.40 0.32 3.34
N TYR A 28 -4.44 0.38 4.19
CA TYR A 28 -4.88 1.66 4.77
C TYR A 28 -3.89 2.18 5.81
N GLY A 29 -3.73 3.51 5.89
CA GLY A 29 -2.74 4.15 6.77
C GLY A 29 -1.27 4.04 6.29
N ALA A 30 -1.01 3.38 5.16
CA ALA A 30 0.34 3.24 4.59
C ALA A 30 0.78 4.52 3.86
N ASN A 31 2.09 4.78 3.87
CA ASN A 31 2.79 5.82 3.11
C ASN A 31 3.79 5.12 2.15
N HIS A 32 3.84 5.56 0.89
CA HIS A 32 4.65 4.92 -0.15
C HIS A 32 6.17 4.89 0.14
N ASN A 33 6.68 5.92 0.82
CA ASN A 33 8.09 6.05 1.19
C ASN A 33 8.52 5.07 2.28
N CYS A 34 7.59 4.66 3.14
CA CYS A 34 7.90 3.80 4.28
C CYS A 34 8.23 2.35 3.89
N PHE A 35 7.93 1.94 2.66
CA PHE A 35 8.31 0.63 2.12
C PHE A 35 9.81 0.53 1.77
N ASN A 36 10.51 1.67 1.63
CA ASN A 36 11.94 1.73 1.35
C ASN A 36 12.68 2.35 2.54
N ALA A 37 13.66 1.65 3.12
CA ALA A 37 14.41 2.15 4.28
C ALA A 37 15.29 3.38 4.01
N GLN A 38 15.55 3.74 2.75
CA GLN A 38 16.25 4.98 2.38
C GLN A 38 15.32 6.17 2.18
N TRP A 39 14.08 5.94 1.75
CA TRP A 39 13.11 7.02 1.53
C TRP A 39 12.18 7.19 2.72
N SER A 40 12.24 6.31 3.71
CA SER A 40 11.39 6.40 4.89
C SER A 40 11.77 7.61 5.74
N PRO A 41 10.80 8.40 6.26
CA PRO A 41 11.07 9.59 7.07
C PRO A 41 12.05 9.37 8.23
N ASP A 42 11.98 8.22 8.91
CA ASP A 42 12.87 7.87 10.02
C ASP A 42 14.34 7.76 9.59
N SER A 43 14.61 7.48 8.31
CA SER A 43 15.96 7.36 7.77
C SER A 43 16.72 8.67 7.70
N ARG A 44 16.00 9.81 7.58
CA ARG A 44 16.55 11.17 7.39
C ARG A 44 17.52 11.30 6.20
N GLN A 45 17.44 10.42 5.21
CA GLN A 45 18.26 10.49 3.99
C GLN A 45 17.65 11.44 2.94
N VAL A 46 18.34 11.59 1.82
CA VAL A 46 17.83 12.38 0.69
C VAL A 46 16.53 11.75 0.17
N ALA A 47 15.53 12.59 -0.09
CA ALA A 47 14.16 12.20 -0.48
C ALA A 47 13.35 11.46 0.61
N ALA A 48 13.81 11.47 1.87
CA ALA A 48 13.09 10.86 2.99
C ALA A 48 12.01 11.77 3.60
N TRP A 49 10.97 12.11 2.82
CA TRP A 49 9.88 12.98 3.28
C TRP A 49 8.57 12.20 3.48
N ASP A 50 7.84 12.51 4.55
CA ASP A 50 6.47 12.04 4.69
C ASP A 50 5.58 12.87 3.77
N ASP A 51 5.06 12.23 2.73
CA ASP A 51 4.19 12.84 1.73
C ASP A 51 2.70 12.55 1.96
N ALA A 52 2.36 12.00 3.12
CA ALA A 52 0.97 11.94 3.58
C ALA A 52 0.50 13.32 4.06
N GLY A 53 -0.80 13.59 3.94
CA GLY A 53 -1.40 14.77 4.56
C GLY A 53 -1.49 14.60 6.07
N HIS A 54 -1.09 15.65 6.82
CA HIS A 54 -1.19 15.72 8.27
C HIS A 54 -1.90 17.00 8.71
N ASP A 55 -2.65 16.92 9.80
CA ASP A 55 -3.37 18.04 10.41
C ASP A 55 -2.75 18.34 11.79
N ASP A 56 -2.18 19.53 11.96
CA ASP A 56 -1.55 19.96 13.22
C ASP A 56 -2.53 19.94 14.40
N SER A 57 -3.84 20.07 14.15
CA SER A 57 -4.87 19.98 15.18
C SER A 57 -5.25 18.53 15.55
N ARG A 58 -4.77 17.54 14.78
CA ARG A 58 -5.05 16.11 14.94
C ARG A 58 -3.77 15.28 14.73
N PRO A 59 -2.83 15.30 15.67
CA PRO A 59 -1.58 14.55 15.54
C PRO A 59 -1.81 13.04 15.58
N GLY A 60 -1.14 12.29 14.69
CA GLY A 60 -1.10 10.83 14.66
C GLY A 60 -1.84 10.20 13.47
N PRO A 61 -3.08 10.59 13.17
CA PRO A 61 -3.75 10.22 11.93
C PRO A 61 -3.18 10.96 10.72
N CYS A 62 -3.23 10.30 9.57
CA CYS A 62 -2.90 10.88 8.27
C CYS A 62 -4.12 10.86 7.34
N THR A 63 -4.07 11.69 6.30
CA THR A 63 -5.09 11.81 5.26
C THR A 63 -4.43 11.81 3.89
N GLU A 64 -5.22 11.58 2.83
CA GLU A 64 -4.79 11.91 1.47
C GLU A 64 -4.58 13.42 1.37
N PRO A 65 -3.57 13.92 0.64
CA PRO A 65 -3.43 15.34 0.37
C PRO A 65 -4.72 15.93 -0.19
N GLY A 66 -5.34 16.85 0.57
CA GLY A 66 -6.64 17.46 0.23
C GLY A 66 -7.87 16.61 0.57
N GLY A 67 -7.70 15.45 1.21
CA GLY A 67 -8.77 14.58 1.67
C GLY A 67 -9.32 14.97 3.05
N SER A 68 -10.55 14.55 3.34
CA SER A 68 -11.23 14.78 4.62
C SER A 68 -11.30 13.54 5.54
N ALA A 69 -10.88 12.38 5.03
CA ALA A 69 -10.89 11.11 5.74
C ALA A 69 -9.52 10.85 6.41
N TYR A 70 -9.52 10.67 7.72
CA TYR A 70 -8.33 10.42 8.51
C TYR A 70 -8.22 8.95 8.88
N GLU A 71 -7.01 8.40 8.75
CA GLU A 71 -6.66 7.03 9.13
C GLU A 71 -5.46 7.06 10.09
N PRO A 72 -5.38 6.17 11.10
CA PRO A 72 -4.15 6.02 11.87
C PRO A 72 -2.97 5.68 10.94
N GLN A 73 -1.87 6.45 11.02
CA GLN A 73 -0.69 6.15 10.21
C GLN A 73 -0.02 4.85 10.68
N LEU A 74 0.33 3.99 9.73
CA LEU A 74 1.06 2.77 10.02
C LEU A 74 2.53 3.07 10.32
N THR A 75 3.10 2.36 11.30
CA THR A 75 4.54 2.39 11.55
C THR A 75 5.32 1.94 10.31
N GLU A 76 6.49 2.53 10.06
CA GLU A 76 7.26 2.14 8.87
C GLU A 76 7.66 0.66 8.88
N ALA A 77 7.99 0.12 10.07
CA ALA A 77 8.32 -1.29 10.23
C ALA A 77 7.14 -2.20 9.88
N GLY A 78 5.93 -1.82 10.30
CA GLY A 78 4.70 -2.54 9.95
C GLY A 78 4.46 -2.55 8.43
N GLN A 79 4.65 -1.40 7.77
CA GLN A 79 4.49 -1.30 6.32
C GLN A 79 5.47 -2.18 5.55
N ARG A 80 6.76 -2.17 5.93
CA ARG A 80 7.77 -3.06 5.35
C ARG A 80 7.43 -4.54 5.56
N GLN A 81 6.93 -4.90 6.75
CA GLN A 81 6.53 -6.28 7.04
C GLN A 81 5.33 -6.72 6.18
N VAL A 82 4.31 -5.87 6.03
CA VAL A 82 3.16 -6.12 5.15
C VAL A 82 3.63 -6.28 3.70
N GLY A 83 4.43 -5.35 3.19
CA GLY A 83 4.95 -5.38 1.83
C GLY A 83 5.79 -6.64 1.56
N ALA A 84 6.71 -6.97 2.46
CA ALA A 84 7.53 -8.18 2.35
C ALA A 84 6.67 -9.46 2.33
N ALA A 85 5.61 -9.54 3.14
CA ALA A 85 4.73 -10.70 3.17
C ALA A 85 3.99 -10.92 1.84
N TYR A 86 3.46 -9.86 1.21
CA TYR A 86 2.78 -9.96 -0.09
C TYR A 86 3.77 -10.23 -1.24
N ILE A 87 4.94 -9.60 -1.22
CA ILE A 87 6.01 -9.83 -2.22
C ILE A 87 6.53 -11.28 -2.13
N ASP A 88 6.77 -11.81 -0.92
CA ASP A 88 7.19 -13.20 -0.71
C ASP A 88 6.09 -14.18 -1.17
N ALA A 89 4.83 -13.94 -0.81
CA ALA A 89 3.70 -14.76 -1.28
C ALA A 89 3.61 -14.79 -2.80
N PHE A 90 3.74 -13.63 -3.46
CA PHE A 90 3.73 -13.51 -4.92
C PHE A 90 4.88 -14.33 -5.55
N PHE A 91 6.12 -14.12 -5.13
CA PHE A 91 7.26 -14.82 -5.70
C PHE A 91 7.21 -16.33 -5.45
N ARG A 92 6.80 -16.78 -4.26
CA ARG A 92 6.55 -18.19 -3.98
C ARG A 92 5.55 -18.78 -4.97
N ARG A 93 4.43 -18.09 -5.19
CA ARG A 93 3.37 -18.57 -6.07
C ARG A 93 3.80 -18.68 -7.53
N TYR A 94 4.54 -17.71 -8.04
CA TYR A 94 4.85 -17.62 -9.48
C TYR A 94 6.22 -18.16 -9.87
N LEU A 95 7.22 -18.13 -8.98
CA LEU A 95 8.55 -18.71 -9.25
C LEU A 95 8.65 -20.18 -8.87
N THR A 96 7.92 -20.62 -7.83
CA THR A 96 8.04 -21.99 -7.31
C THR A 96 6.76 -22.82 -7.44
N GLY A 97 5.63 -22.20 -7.77
CA GLY A 97 4.33 -22.86 -7.84
C GLY A 97 3.70 -23.14 -6.46
N ASP A 98 4.24 -22.57 -5.38
CA ASP A 98 3.72 -22.74 -4.02
C ASP A 98 2.41 -21.98 -3.81
N LYS A 99 1.30 -22.73 -3.73
CA LYS A 99 -0.07 -22.20 -3.63
C LYS A 99 -0.56 -21.98 -2.19
N ARG A 100 0.29 -22.21 -1.17
CA ARG A 100 -0.13 -22.09 0.24
C ARG A 100 -0.65 -20.69 0.60
N PHE A 101 -0.21 -19.67 -0.13
CA PHE A 101 -0.57 -18.27 0.11
C PHE A 101 -1.64 -17.74 -0.87
N ASP A 102 -2.26 -18.58 -1.70
CA ASP A 102 -3.29 -18.14 -2.66
C ASP A 102 -4.45 -17.43 -1.95
N ALA A 103 -4.85 -17.87 -0.77
CA ALA A 103 -5.93 -17.20 -0.03
C ALA A 103 -5.56 -15.77 0.40
N MET A 104 -4.28 -15.49 0.63
CA MET A 104 -3.77 -14.14 0.92
C MET A 104 -3.73 -13.29 -0.35
N LEU A 105 -3.22 -13.82 -1.46
CA LEU A 105 -3.13 -13.14 -2.75
C LEU A 105 -4.49 -12.86 -3.40
N THR A 106 -5.55 -13.57 -3.00
CA THR A 106 -6.91 -13.32 -3.48
C THR A 106 -7.78 -12.60 -2.44
N GLY A 107 -7.22 -12.08 -1.35
CA GLY A 107 -7.98 -11.40 -0.29
C GLY A 107 -8.99 -12.28 0.48
N ARG A 108 -8.90 -13.61 0.41
CA ARG A 108 -9.77 -14.52 1.19
C ARG A 108 -9.27 -14.70 2.63
N ARG A 109 -8.00 -14.37 2.89
CA ARG A 109 -7.38 -14.33 4.21
C ARG A 109 -6.50 -13.09 4.29
N HIS A 110 -6.45 -12.48 5.47
CA HIS A 110 -5.61 -11.32 5.75
C HIS A 110 -4.66 -11.62 6.92
N PRO A 111 -3.63 -12.48 6.74
CA PRO A 111 -2.68 -12.78 7.81
C PRO A 111 -2.01 -11.57 8.47
N PRO A 112 -1.64 -10.50 7.72
CA PRO A 112 -1.05 -9.30 8.32
C PRO A 112 -2.09 -8.32 8.90
N ALA A 113 -3.36 -8.71 9.04
CA ALA A 113 -4.44 -7.83 9.54
C ALA A 113 -4.19 -7.25 10.94
N HIS A 114 -3.34 -7.90 11.75
CA HIS A 114 -2.93 -7.39 13.06
C HIS A 114 -1.93 -6.22 12.97
N ILE A 115 -1.32 -6.00 11.81
CA ILE A 115 -0.41 -4.89 11.51
C ILE A 115 -1.13 -3.82 10.71
N ALA A 116 -1.82 -4.23 9.64
CA ALA A 116 -2.50 -3.33 8.73
C ALA A 116 -3.76 -3.98 8.14
N PRO A 117 -4.88 -3.25 8.06
CA PRO A 117 -5.98 -3.66 7.19
C PRO A 117 -5.53 -3.56 5.73
N VAL A 118 -5.64 -4.67 4.99
CA VAL A 118 -5.25 -4.77 3.59
C VAL A 118 -6.41 -5.35 2.79
N ASP A 119 -6.90 -4.58 1.83
CA ASP A 119 -7.88 -5.05 0.85
C ASP A 119 -7.17 -5.52 -0.41
N VAL A 120 -7.63 -6.63 -0.97
CA VAL A 120 -7.12 -7.15 -2.24
C VAL A 120 -8.30 -7.27 -3.20
N THR A 121 -8.30 -6.43 -4.23
CA THR A 121 -9.32 -6.45 -5.27
C THR A 121 -8.70 -6.98 -6.55
N ALA A 122 -9.23 -8.08 -7.07
CA ALA A 122 -8.95 -8.44 -8.46
C ALA A 122 -9.72 -7.49 -9.37
N ASP A 123 -9.08 -6.97 -10.42
CA ASP A 123 -9.80 -6.35 -11.51
C ASP A 123 -10.72 -7.44 -12.11
N ARG A 124 -12.02 -7.37 -11.77
CA ARG A 124 -13.01 -8.25 -12.37
C ARG A 124 -13.15 -7.89 -13.85
N PRO A 125 -13.33 -8.88 -14.74
CA PRO A 125 -13.50 -8.66 -16.17
C PRO A 125 -14.74 -7.82 -16.50
#